data_AF-A0A1A7X5I8-F1
#
_entry.id   AF-A0A1A7X5I8-F1
#
_cell.length_a   1.000
_cell.length_b   1.000
_cell.length_c   1.000
_cell.angle_alpha   90.00
_cell.angle_beta   90.00
_cell.angle_gamma   90.00
#
_symmetry.space_group_name_H-M   'P 1'
#
loop_
_entity.id
_entity.type
_entity.pdbx_description
1 polymer ?
#
loop_
_entity_poly.entity_id
_entity_poly.type
_entity_poly.pdbx_seq_one_letter_code
_entity_poly.pdbx_strand_id
1 'polypeptide(L)'
;MKNPEAAKGRRLDGLLEAALVREARLWKIPIFKNGCIQGTDISSLQHQQVILWLGEMSRLFEFCPETYALGVCVLNRMLSTVKAQTKYLKCMAFTSLVLAAKINEEDEVIGSVKDLVVQSGCNFSTAEILRMERIILDKLHWDLYTATPVDFIHIFHALLVSGHPHLIPSLRLRSGVDSSADVADPGLQKRPPGLQVSLWTRQVQHCMACHQLWQFKGSTLALAIITLELEALVADWFSVFTDLLKKAHVDSADFIHCKEIVDEYLHSLEFSLPANAVYILDGSQIQQQHWSPSLHRRLARRGRGDKDRGELDDYYDGFRQLYSEEANPEAEAVFNAEQKGVSCPPLHPAVH
;
A
#
# COMPACT_ATOMS: atom_id res chain seq x y z
N MET A 1 -25.46 30.04 19.89
CA MET A 1 -24.26 29.21 20.18
C MET A 1 -24.31 28.00 19.26
N LYS A 2 -23.36 27.82 18.33
CA LYS A 2 -23.34 26.65 17.42
C LYS A 2 -22.88 25.42 18.21
N ASN A 3 -23.67 24.35 18.22
CA ASN A 3 -23.38 23.11 18.95
C ASN A 3 -22.03 22.51 18.48
N PRO A 4 -21.02 22.36 19.36
CA PRO A 4 -19.70 21.85 19.00
C PRO A 4 -19.70 20.41 18.47
N GLU A 5 -20.65 19.55 18.89
CA GLU A 5 -20.76 18.17 18.40
C GLU A 5 -21.25 18.11 16.95
N ALA A 6 -22.26 18.93 16.62
CA ALA A 6 -22.74 19.06 15.24
C ALA A 6 -21.70 19.71 14.31
N ALA A 7 -20.72 20.45 14.86
CA ALA A 7 -19.60 20.98 14.09
C ALA A 7 -18.52 19.90 13.85
N LYS A 8 -18.29 18.99 14.79
CA LYS A 8 -17.39 17.84 14.61
C LYS A 8 -17.93 16.84 13.59
N GLY A 9 -19.21 16.47 13.65
CA GLY A 9 -19.84 15.57 12.68
C GLY A 9 -19.67 16.07 11.25
N ARG A 10 -20.03 17.34 10.99
CA ARG A 10 -19.86 17.97 9.67
C ARG A 10 -18.42 18.03 9.18
N ARG A 11 -17.44 18.15 10.08
CA ARG A 11 -16.02 18.10 9.71
C ARG A 11 -15.60 16.69 9.30
N LEU A 12 -16.06 15.66 10.02
CA LEU A 12 -15.77 14.27 9.69
C LEU A 12 -16.43 13.85 8.37
N ASP A 13 -17.67 14.26 8.13
CA ASP A 13 -18.33 14.02 6.84
C ASP A 13 -17.54 14.69 5.69
N GLY A 14 -17.06 15.94 5.89
CA GLY A 14 -16.19 16.61 4.91
C GLY A 14 -14.84 15.92 4.68
N LEU A 15 -14.25 15.31 5.71
CA LEU A 15 -13.03 14.50 5.57
C LEU A 15 -13.28 13.22 4.78
N LEU A 16 -14.41 12.55 5.02
CA LEU A 16 -14.83 11.37 4.28
C LEU A 16 -15.02 11.72 2.80
N GLU A 17 -15.79 12.77 2.49
CA GLU A 17 -15.99 13.23 1.11
C GLU A 17 -14.67 13.56 0.41
N ALA A 18 -13.77 14.27 1.09
CA ALA A 18 -12.45 14.56 0.53
C ALA A 18 -11.63 13.29 0.25
N ALA A 19 -11.71 12.28 1.12
CA ALA A 19 -11.06 10.99 0.93
C ALA A 19 -11.69 10.19 -0.24
N LEU A 20 -13.02 10.16 -0.35
CA LEU A 20 -13.75 9.50 -1.45
C LEU A 20 -13.44 10.14 -2.80
N VAL A 21 -13.34 11.48 -2.87
CA VAL A 21 -12.95 12.19 -4.09
C VAL A 21 -11.51 11.83 -4.50
N ARG A 22 -10.58 11.76 -3.54
CA ARG A 22 -9.19 11.35 -3.83
C ARG A 22 -9.12 9.90 -4.29
N GLU A 23 -9.86 9.01 -3.63
CA GLU A 23 -9.98 7.61 -4.01
C GLU A 23 -10.49 7.50 -5.46
N ALA A 24 -11.61 8.13 -5.78
CA ALA A 24 -12.20 8.08 -7.12
C ALA A 24 -11.27 8.63 -8.21
N ARG A 25 -10.50 9.68 -7.91
CA ARG A 25 -9.54 10.27 -8.85
C ARG A 25 -8.34 9.35 -9.14
N LEU A 26 -7.84 8.68 -8.11
CA LEU A 26 -6.57 7.93 -8.19
C LEU A 26 -6.75 6.42 -8.16
N TRP A 27 -8.00 5.94 -8.22
CA TRP A 27 -8.34 4.52 -8.27
C TRP A 27 -7.76 3.87 -9.53
N LYS A 28 -6.61 3.21 -9.36
CA LYS A 28 -5.97 2.44 -10.42
C LYS A 28 -5.33 1.21 -9.80
N ILE A 29 -5.79 0.03 -10.24
CA ILE A 29 -5.42 -1.25 -9.64
C ILE A 29 -4.90 -2.21 -10.71
N PRO A 30 -3.94 -3.10 -10.37
CA PRO A 30 -3.43 -4.06 -11.33
C PRO A 30 -4.52 -5.10 -11.61
N ILE A 31 -4.88 -5.27 -12.88
CA ILE A 31 -5.87 -6.26 -13.29
C ILE A 31 -5.17 -7.61 -13.45
N PHE A 32 -5.59 -8.59 -12.66
CA PHE A 32 -5.07 -9.95 -12.76
C PHE A 32 -5.91 -10.75 -13.76
N LYS A 33 -5.28 -11.27 -14.80
CA LYS A 33 -5.87 -12.22 -15.77
C LYS A 33 -5.07 -13.51 -15.72
N ASN A 34 -5.74 -14.65 -15.58
CA ASN A 34 -5.12 -15.97 -15.47
C ASN A 34 -4.07 -16.07 -14.34
N GLY A 35 -4.25 -15.33 -13.25
CA GLY A 35 -3.33 -15.33 -12.11
C GLY A 35 -2.07 -14.45 -12.27
N CYS A 36 -1.93 -13.70 -13.37
CA CYS A 36 -0.85 -12.73 -13.56
C CYS A 36 -1.37 -11.32 -13.86
N ILE A 37 -0.59 -10.29 -13.55
CA ILE A 37 -0.92 -8.91 -13.90
C ILE A 37 -0.93 -8.78 -15.42
N GLN A 38 -2.01 -8.23 -15.97
CA GLN A 38 -2.24 -8.15 -17.41
C GLN A 38 -1.05 -7.52 -18.15
N GLY A 39 -0.44 -8.30 -19.05
CA GLY A 39 0.69 -7.84 -19.88
C GLY A 39 2.07 -7.93 -19.21
N THR A 40 2.19 -8.65 -18.08
CA THR A 40 3.45 -8.92 -17.39
C THR A 40 3.56 -10.39 -16.97
N ASP A 41 4.76 -10.80 -16.56
CA ASP A 41 5.07 -12.12 -16.01
C ASP A 41 4.86 -12.20 -14.48
N ILE A 42 4.37 -11.12 -13.85
CA ILE A 42 4.18 -11.03 -12.40
C ILE A 42 2.91 -11.77 -11.98
N SER A 43 3.06 -12.85 -11.22
CA SER A 43 1.94 -13.63 -10.68
C SER A 43 1.30 -12.98 -9.45
N SER A 44 0.05 -13.34 -9.16
CA SER A 44 -0.66 -12.94 -7.93
C SER A 44 0.08 -13.39 -6.67
N LEU A 45 0.76 -14.53 -6.71
CA LEU A 45 1.60 -15.02 -5.62
C LEU A 45 2.84 -14.12 -5.41
N GLN A 46 3.53 -13.73 -6.48
CA GLN A 46 4.69 -12.82 -6.39
C GLN A 46 4.28 -11.44 -5.88
N HIS A 47 3.11 -10.97 -6.31
CA HIS A 47 2.50 -9.74 -5.81
C HIS A 47 2.18 -9.80 -4.31
N GLN A 48 1.50 -10.85 -3.86
CA GLN A 48 1.24 -11.08 -2.44
C GLN A 48 2.54 -11.14 -1.63
N GLN A 49 3.55 -11.88 -2.12
CA GLN A 49 4.85 -12.00 -1.48
C GLN A 49 5.56 -10.65 -1.34
N VAL A 50 5.51 -9.80 -2.37
CA VAL A 50 6.17 -8.48 -2.29
C VAL A 50 5.44 -7.54 -1.33
N ILE A 51 4.11 -7.61 -1.23
CA ILE A 51 3.35 -6.82 -0.26
C ILE A 51 3.65 -7.27 1.18
N LEU A 52 3.66 -8.57 1.45
CA LEU A 52 4.06 -9.09 2.76
C LEU A 52 5.49 -8.70 3.13
N TRP A 53 6.40 -8.75 2.14
CA TRP A 53 7.77 -8.29 2.31
C TRP A 53 7.85 -6.78 2.58
N LEU A 54 7.04 -5.95 1.92
CA LEU A 54 6.93 -4.52 2.24
C LEU A 54 6.47 -4.28 3.67
N GLY A 55 5.53 -5.10 4.18
CA GLY A 55 5.09 -5.03 5.57
C GLY A 55 6.23 -5.32 6.54
N GLU A 56 7.11 -6.27 6.20
CA GLU A 56 8.31 -6.56 6.98
C GLU A 56 9.31 -5.40 6.95
N MET A 57 9.54 -4.79 5.79
CA MET A 57 10.39 -3.60 5.70
C MET A 57 9.83 -2.43 6.50
N SER A 58 8.52 -2.19 6.42
CA SER A 58 7.86 -1.15 7.21
C SER A 58 8.05 -1.35 8.70
N ARG A 59 7.94 -2.59 9.20
CA ARG A 59 8.19 -2.92 10.61
C ARG A 59 9.66 -2.75 10.99
N LEU A 60 10.56 -3.19 10.11
CA LEU A 60 12.00 -3.07 10.32
C LEU A 60 12.45 -1.61 10.46
N PHE A 61 11.80 -0.69 9.74
CA PHE A 61 12.07 0.75 9.82
C PHE A 61 11.18 1.48 10.83
N GLU A 62 10.31 0.77 11.54
CA GLU A 62 9.38 1.35 12.52
C GLU A 62 8.43 2.41 11.92
N PHE A 63 8.11 2.32 10.62
CA PHE A 63 7.17 3.22 9.95
C PHE A 63 5.73 3.01 10.41
N CYS A 64 4.93 4.08 10.37
CA CYS A 64 3.52 4.04 10.71
C CYS A 64 2.70 3.19 9.70
N PRO A 65 1.55 2.65 10.12
CA PRO A 65 0.67 1.86 9.25
C PRO A 65 0.24 2.56 7.96
N GLU A 66 0.07 3.89 8.01
CA GLU A 66 -0.30 4.76 6.91
C GLU A 66 0.79 4.79 5.83
N THR A 67 2.07 4.80 6.23
CA THR A 67 3.22 4.72 5.31
C THR A 67 3.23 3.41 4.54
N TYR A 68 3.03 2.28 5.22
CA TYR A 68 2.89 0.99 4.53
C TYR A 68 1.71 1.01 3.54
N ALA A 69 0.53 1.45 3.99
CA ALA A 69 -0.67 1.45 3.16
C ALA A 69 -0.48 2.31 1.91
N LEU A 70 0.09 3.50 2.06
CA LEU A 70 0.41 4.39 0.96
C LEU A 70 1.46 3.77 0.02
N GLY A 71 2.51 3.15 0.56
CA GLY A 71 3.55 2.47 -0.23
C GLY A 71 2.98 1.34 -1.10
N VAL A 72 2.04 0.55 -0.57
CA VAL A 72 1.35 -0.49 -1.33
C VAL A 72 0.43 0.11 -2.39
N CYS A 73 -0.32 1.17 -2.08
CA CYS A 73 -1.15 1.86 -3.07
C CYS A 73 -0.32 2.46 -4.22
N VAL A 74 0.84 3.06 -3.93
CA VAL A 74 1.78 3.58 -4.94
C VAL A 74 2.32 2.45 -5.81
N LEU A 75 2.75 1.33 -5.20
CA LEU A 75 3.21 0.15 -5.94
C LEU A 75 2.12 -0.36 -6.89
N ASN A 76 0.89 -0.53 -6.40
CA ASN A 76 -0.21 -1.05 -7.22
C ASN A 76 -0.53 -0.13 -8.39
N ARG A 77 -0.60 1.19 -8.16
CA ARG A 77 -0.80 2.18 -9.23
C ARG A 77 0.33 2.15 -10.26
N MET A 78 1.57 1.93 -9.82
CA MET A 78 2.70 1.73 -10.73
C MET A 78 2.52 0.48 -11.58
N LEU A 79 2.19 -0.66 -10.98
CA LEU A 79 1.98 -1.93 -11.70
C LEU A 79 0.79 -1.88 -12.67
N SER A 80 -0.20 -1.02 -12.42
CA SER A 80 -1.27 -0.73 -13.38
C SER A 80 -0.87 0.19 -14.52
N THR A 81 0.21 0.95 -14.36
CA THR A 81 0.63 2.00 -15.29
C THR A 81 1.74 1.53 -16.22
N VAL A 82 2.63 0.65 -15.74
CA VAL A 82 3.78 0.18 -16.50
C VAL A 82 3.75 -1.34 -16.66
N LYS A 83 4.26 -1.83 -17.79
CA LYS A 83 4.56 -3.25 -17.97
C LYS A 83 5.87 -3.58 -17.25
N ALA A 84 5.78 -3.83 -15.95
CA ALA A 84 6.93 -4.16 -15.13
C ALA A 84 7.42 -5.58 -15.39
N GLN A 85 8.75 -5.76 -15.41
CA GLN A 85 9.37 -7.08 -15.38
C GLN A 85 9.55 -7.53 -13.93
N THR A 86 9.36 -8.82 -13.66
CA THR A 86 9.48 -9.39 -12.30
C THR A 86 10.79 -9.03 -11.59
N LYS A 87 11.92 -8.93 -12.31
CA LYS A 87 13.22 -8.58 -11.73
C LYS A 87 13.24 -7.22 -11.02
N TYR A 88 12.40 -6.28 -11.43
CA TYR A 88 12.33 -4.94 -10.85
C TYR A 88 11.26 -4.80 -9.75
N LEU A 89 10.41 -5.81 -9.56
CA LEU A 89 9.26 -5.74 -8.65
C LEU A 89 9.66 -5.36 -7.22
N LYS A 90 10.69 -6.00 -6.66
CA LYS A 90 11.17 -5.67 -5.30
C LYS A 90 11.75 -4.27 -5.20
N CYS A 91 12.47 -3.81 -6.23
CA CYS A 91 13.04 -2.45 -6.26
C CYS A 91 11.92 -1.40 -6.35
N MET A 92 10.92 -1.62 -7.21
CA MET A 92 9.71 -0.79 -7.31
C MET A 92 8.96 -0.73 -5.99
N ALA A 93 8.75 -1.89 -5.36
CA ALA A 93 8.08 -1.99 -4.06
C ALA A 93 8.83 -1.20 -3.00
N PHE A 94 10.11 -1.49 -2.79
CA PHE A 94 10.95 -0.79 -1.81
C PHE A 94 10.94 0.72 -2.01
N THR A 95 11.11 1.17 -3.26
CA THR A 95 11.12 2.60 -3.59
C THR A 95 9.75 3.24 -3.36
N SER A 96 8.65 2.52 -3.59
CA SER A 96 7.30 2.98 -3.27
C SER A 96 7.11 3.20 -1.76
N LEU A 97 7.67 2.31 -0.93
CA LEU A 97 7.67 2.48 0.52
C LEU A 97 8.53 3.67 0.97
N VAL A 98 9.73 3.84 0.39
CA VAL A 98 10.59 5.00 0.67
C VAL A 98 9.90 6.31 0.29
N LEU A 99 9.20 6.36 -0.85
CA LEU A 99 8.41 7.52 -1.27
C LEU A 99 7.25 7.81 -0.30
N ALA A 100 6.55 6.77 0.15
CA ALA A 100 5.49 6.93 1.14
C ALA A 100 6.03 7.43 2.48
N ALA A 101 7.20 6.95 2.90
CA ALA A 101 7.85 7.39 4.13
C ALA A 101 8.18 8.89 4.07
N LYS A 102 8.69 9.39 2.93
CA LYS A 102 8.92 10.83 2.69
C LYS A 102 7.67 11.71 2.78
N ILE A 103 6.47 11.13 2.68
CA ILE A 103 5.20 11.87 2.76
C ILE A 103 4.63 11.87 4.17
N ASN A 104 4.73 10.73 4.86
CA ASN A 104 4.01 10.47 6.11
C ASN A 104 4.90 10.51 7.37
N GLU A 105 6.18 10.18 7.24
CA GLU A 105 7.12 10.12 8.37
C GLU A 105 7.86 11.43 8.55
N GLU A 106 8.34 11.66 9.77
CA GLU A 106 9.25 12.77 10.07
C GLU A 106 10.65 12.50 9.49
N ASP A 107 11.37 13.56 9.12
CA ASP A 107 12.71 13.45 8.50
C ASP A 107 13.72 12.66 9.36
N GLU A 108 13.53 12.69 10.69
CA GLU A 108 14.36 11.97 11.67
C GLU A 108 14.18 10.43 11.57
N VAL A 109 13.00 9.96 11.15
CA VAL A 109 12.64 8.54 11.09
C VAL A 109 13.10 7.90 9.78
N ILE A 110 13.09 8.64 8.67
CA ILE A 110 13.40 8.10 7.33
C ILE A 110 14.89 7.75 7.18
N GLY A 111 15.78 8.51 7.83
CA GLY A 111 17.22 8.40 7.62
C GLY A 111 17.63 8.65 6.15
N SER A 112 18.87 8.33 5.78
CA SER A 112 19.28 8.41 4.37
C SER A 112 18.84 7.17 3.59
N VAL A 113 18.57 7.31 2.29
CA VAL A 113 18.27 6.16 1.40
C VAL A 113 19.36 5.08 1.49
N LYS A 114 20.62 5.48 1.69
CA LYS A 114 21.73 4.56 1.88
C LYS A 114 21.56 3.72 3.15
N ASP A 115 21.10 4.32 4.24
CA ASP A 115 20.90 3.62 5.52
C ASP A 115 19.73 2.65 5.42
N LEU A 116 18.61 3.06 4.80
CA LEU A 116 17.47 2.18 4.55
C LEU A 116 17.85 0.96 3.70
N VAL A 117 18.67 1.16 2.66
CA VAL A 117 19.19 0.06 1.83
C VAL A 117 20.06 -0.89 2.66
N VAL A 118 20.98 -0.36 3.48
CA VAL A 118 21.86 -1.17 4.34
C VAL A 118 21.04 -1.97 5.36
N GLN A 119 20.07 -1.34 6.02
CA GLN A 119 19.23 -1.97 7.03
C GLN A 119 18.31 -3.04 6.43
N SER A 120 17.74 -2.80 5.24
CA SER A 120 16.88 -3.77 4.56
C SER A 120 17.59 -5.07 4.13
N GLY A 121 18.92 -5.05 4.06
CA GLY A 121 19.71 -6.17 3.51
C GLY A 121 19.44 -6.43 2.03
N CYS A 122 18.83 -5.48 1.31
CA CYS A 122 18.61 -5.59 -0.13
C CYS A 122 19.90 -5.42 -0.91
N ASN A 123 19.98 -6.08 -2.06
CA ASN A 123 21.10 -5.94 -2.99
C ASN A 123 20.98 -4.72 -3.92
N PHE A 124 20.14 -3.74 -3.58
CA PHE A 124 19.97 -2.53 -4.38
C PHE A 124 21.09 -1.53 -4.08
N SER A 125 21.57 -0.84 -5.11
CA SER A 125 22.39 0.35 -4.94
C SER A 125 21.52 1.58 -4.68
N THR A 126 22.05 2.56 -3.96
CA THR A 126 21.37 3.87 -3.78
C THR A 126 21.02 4.52 -5.12
N ALA A 127 21.88 4.36 -6.14
CA ALA A 127 21.64 4.88 -7.48
C ALA A 127 20.43 4.22 -8.17
N GLU A 128 20.21 2.92 -7.98
CA GLU A 128 19.02 2.23 -8.49
C GLU A 128 17.74 2.72 -7.82
N ILE A 129 17.75 2.92 -6.50
CA ILE A 129 16.59 3.47 -5.77
C ILE A 129 16.27 4.88 -6.27
N LEU A 130 17.28 5.77 -6.39
CA LEU A 130 17.07 7.13 -6.90
C LEU A 130 16.63 7.18 -8.37
N ARG A 131 17.02 6.18 -9.18
CA ARG A 131 16.53 6.04 -10.56
C ARG A 131 15.07 5.59 -10.56
N MET A 132 14.75 4.58 -9.77
CA MET A 132 13.38 4.07 -9.64
C MET A 132 12.44 5.14 -9.08
N GLU A 133 12.91 5.96 -8.13
CA GLU A 133 12.14 7.04 -7.53
C GLU A 133 11.67 8.03 -8.59
N ARG A 134 12.59 8.47 -9.45
CA ARG A 134 12.26 9.36 -10.58
C ARG A 134 11.28 8.71 -11.55
N ILE A 135 11.43 7.42 -11.84
CA ILE A 135 10.51 6.68 -12.73
C ILE A 135 9.11 6.64 -12.12
N ILE A 136 8.98 6.34 -10.82
CA ILE A 136 7.69 6.28 -10.14
C ILE A 136 7.02 7.65 -10.17
N LEU A 137 7.75 8.70 -9.80
CA LEU A 137 7.23 10.08 -9.79
C LEU A 137 6.79 10.54 -11.18
N ASP A 138 7.58 10.24 -12.21
CA ASP A 138 7.25 10.57 -13.60
C ASP A 138 5.99 9.84 -14.09
N LYS A 139 5.93 8.51 -13.92
CA LYS A 139 4.80 7.68 -14.38
C LYS A 139 3.50 7.92 -13.61
N LEU A 140 3.58 8.41 -12.37
CA LEU A 140 2.42 8.80 -11.56
C LEU A 140 2.15 10.31 -11.59
N HIS A 141 2.84 11.07 -12.42
CA HIS A 141 2.69 12.52 -12.54
C HIS A 141 2.77 13.26 -11.20
N TRP A 142 3.65 12.80 -10.31
CA TRP A 142 3.85 13.33 -8.96
C TRP A 142 2.62 13.25 -8.03
N ASP A 143 1.52 12.62 -8.45
CA ASP A 143 0.32 12.49 -7.64
C ASP A 143 0.38 11.18 -6.84
N LEU A 144 1.12 11.18 -5.73
CA LEU A 144 1.29 10.01 -4.86
C LEU A 144 0.22 9.93 -3.75
N TYR A 145 -0.36 11.06 -3.35
CA TYR A 145 -1.23 11.17 -2.18
C TYR A 145 -2.66 10.68 -2.48
N THR A 146 -2.83 9.37 -2.40
CA THR A 146 -4.14 8.69 -2.53
C THR A 146 -4.77 8.43 -1.17
N ALA A 147 -6.10 8.37 -1.11
CA ALA A 147 -6.78 7.85 0.07
C ALA A 147 -6.52 6.34 0.16
N THR A 148 -6.05 5.89 1.32
CA THR A 148 -5.73 4.49 1.60
C THR A 148 -6.86 3.82 2.37
N PRO A 149 -6.98 2.48 2.32
CA PRO A 149 -7.92 1.75 3.17
C PRO A 149 -7.74 2.05 4.67
N VAL A 150 -6.50 2.33 5.12
CA VAL A 150 -6.20 2.70 6.51
C VAL A 150 -6.77 4.08 6.87
N ASP A 151 -6.73 5.06 5.96
CA ASP A 151 -7.38 6.36 6.17
C ASP A 151 -8.89 6.20 6.40
N PHE A 152 -9.54 5.33 5.61
CA PHE A 152 -10.97 5.06 5.76
C PHE A 152 -11.29 4.36 7.09
N ILE A 153 -10.44 3.45 7.59
CA ILE A 153 -10.59 2.89 8.95
C ILE A 153 -10.61 4.00 9.99
N HIS A 154 -9.67 4.94 9.93
CA HIS A 154 -9.60 6.06 10.86
C HIS A 154 -10.83 6.97 10.79
N ILE A 155 -11.26 7.31 9.57
CA ILE A 155 -12.43 8.17 9.33
C ILE A 155 -13.71 7.49 9.84
N PHE A 156 -13.95 6.23 9.47
CA PHE A 156 -15.12 5.48 9.91
C PHE A 156 -15.13 5.24 11.41
N HIS A 157 -14.00 4.90 12.02
CA HIS A 157 -13.91 4.82 13.47
C HIS A 157 -14.25 6.16 14.15
N ALA A 158 -13.73 7.29 13.64
CA ALA A 158 -14.05 8.60 14.19
C ALA A 158 -15.54 8.96 14.04
N LEU A 159 -16.16 8.58 12.92
CA LEU A 159 -17.61 8.72 12.69
C LEU A 159 -18.43 7.86 13.66
N LEU A 160 -18.01 6.61 13.89
CA LEU A 160 -18.65 5.69 14.84
C LEU A 160 -18.60 6.23 16.27
N VAL A 161 -17.41 6.64 16.74
CA VAL A 161 -17.22 7.17 18.09
C VAL A 161 -17.99 8.47 18.31
N SER A 162 -18.10 9.31 17.26
CA SER A 162 -18.81 10.60 17.35
C SER A 162 -20.33 10.46 17.21
N GLY A 163 -20.81 9.54 16.36
CA GLY A 163 -22.24 9.34 16.09
C GLY A 163 -22.92 8.43 17.11
N HIS A 164 -22.17 7.48 17.67
CA HIS A 164 -22.70 6.44 18.56
C HIS A 164 -21.83 6.24 19.80
N PRO A 165 -21.76 7.23 20.71
CA PRO A 165 -20.93 7.14 21.91
C PRO A 165 -21.33 5.98 22.85
N HIS A 166 -22.56 5.46 22.71
CA HIS A 166 -23.08 4.30 23.43
C HIS A 166 -22.48 2.96 22.98
N LEU A 167 -21.80 2.89 21.83
CA LEU A 167 -21.18 1.67 21.30
C LEU A 167 -19.75 1.46 21.81
N ILE A 168 -19.12 2.51 22.35
CA ILE A 168 -17.74 2.49 22.87
C ILE A 168 -17.54 1.40 23.96
N PRO A 169 -18.49 1.12 24.88
CA PRO A 169 -18.34 0.06 25.87
C PRO A 169 -18.34 -1.35 25.26
N SER A 170 -19.24 -1.65 24.32
CA SER A 170 -19.35 -2.98 23.67
C SER A 170 -18.12 -3.28 22.81
N LEU A 171 -17.63 -2.26 22.12
CA LEU A 171 -16.39 -2.26 21.37
C LEU A 171 -15.15 -2.56 22.24
N ARG A 172 -15.19 -2.27 23.55
CA ARG A 172 -14.10 -2.60 24.49
C ARG A 172 -14.16 -4.03 25.05
N LEU A 173 -15.28 -4.73 24.93
CA LEU A 173 -15.56 -5.92 25.75
C LEU A 173 -14.96 -7.24 25.21
N ARG A 174 -14.54 -7.32 23.95
CA ARG A 174 -13.93 -8.55 23.36
C ARG A 174 -12.48 -8.82 23.85
N SER A 175 -11.93 -8.01 24.76
CA SER A 175 -10.63 -8.27 25.40
C SER A 175 -10.76 -8.24 26.94
N GLY A 176 -11.60 -9.13 27.45
CA GLY A 176 -11.72 -9.45 28.86
C GLY A 176 -12.10 -10.91 29.01
N VAL A 177 -11.10 -11.77 29.22
CA VAL A 177 -11.34 -13.10 29.77
C VAL A 177 -11.95 -12.93 31.15
N ASP A 178 -12.97 -13.75 31.42
CA ASP A 178 -13.57 -13.96 32.73
C ASP A 178 -12.49 -14.02 33.83
N SER A 179 -12.44 -13.01 34.68
CA SER A 179 -11.87 -13.11 36.00
C SER A 179 -13.01 -12.89 36.98
N SER A 180 -13.62 -13.99 37.37
CA SER A 180 -14.46 -14.04 38.55
C SER A 180 -13.62 -13.74 39.80
N ALA A 181 -14.25 -12.99 40.72
CA ALA A 181 -13.92 -12.73 42.12
C ALA A 181 -13.37 -11.33 42.43
N ASP A 182 -14.31 -10.48 42.87
CA ASP A 182 -14.23 -9.60 44.05
C ASP A 182 -12.88 -8.96 44.38
N VAL A 183 -12.77 -7.63 44.17
CA VAL A 183 -12.64 -6.63 45.25
C VAL A 183 -13.05 -5.28 44.65
N ALA A 184 -13.96 -4.58 45.34
CA ALA A 184 -14.36 -3.22 45.04
C ALA A 184 -13.16 -2.25 45.12
N ASP A 185 -12.80 -1.61 44.01
CA ASP A 185 -11.98 -0.40 44.00
C ASP A 185 -12.53 0.59 42.95
N PRO A 186 -13.01 1.79 43.33
CA PRO A 186 -13.52 2.80 42.41
C PRO A 186 -12.35 3.62 41.83
N GLY A 187 -11.46 2.95 41.11
CA GLY A 187 -10.37 3.55 40.34
C GLY A 187 -10.66 3.47 38.85
N LEU A 188 -11.15 4.58 38.27
CA LEU A 188 -11.50 4.75 36.86
C LEU A 188 -10.32 4.43 35.89
N GLN A 189 -10.10 3.15 35.56
CA GLN A 189 -9.20 2.77 34.47
C GLN A 189 -9.88 3.02 33.10
N LYS A 190 -9.85 4.27 32.64
CA LYS A 190 -10.09 4.62 31.23
C LYS A 190 -8.99 3.97 30.36
N ARG A 191 -9.24 2.78 29.79
CA ARG A 191 -8.37 2.20 28.75
C ARG A 191 -8.44 3.01 27.44
N PRO A 192 -7.32 3.16 26.71
CA PRO A 192 -7.20 4.11 25.61
C PRO A 192 -8.03 3.70 24.38
N PRO A 193 -8.64 4.66 23.65
CA PRO A 193 -9.48 4.41 22.46
C PRO A 193 -8.78 3.80 21.23
N GLY A 194 -7.48 3.47 21.30
CA GLY A 194 -6.68 3.10 20.11
C GLY A 194 -6.62 1.61 19.75
N LEU A 195 -7.05 0.71 20.65
CA LEU A 195 -6.85 -0.74 20.44
C LEU A 195 -7.67 -1.31 19.27
N GLN A 196 -8.92 -0.86 19.11
CA GLN A 196 -9.76 -1.33 18.01
C GLN A 196 -9.29 -0.85 16.65
N VAL A 197 -8.96 0.43 16.55
CA VAL A 197 -8.36 1.00 15.34
C VAL A 197 -7.11 0.22 14.96
N SER A 198 -6.28 -0.14 15.95
CA SER A 198 -5.07 -0.94 15.69
C SER A 198 -5.39 -2.35 15.16
N LEU A 199 -6.45 -3.00 15.65
CA LEU A 199 -6.91 -4.30 15.14
C LEU A 199 -7.40 -4.18 13.71
N TRP A 200 -8.32 -3.25 13.44
CA TRP A 200 -8.88 -3.04 12.09
C TRP A 200 -7.81 -2.62 11.09
N THR A 201 -6.86 -1.78 11.52
CA THR A 201 -5.71 -1.39 10.70
C THR A 201 -4.86 -2.60 10.34
N ARG A 202 -4.58 -3.49 11.30
CA ARG A 202 -3.83 -4.74 11.02
C ARG A 202 -4.59 -5.65 10.07
N GLN A 203 -5.90 -5.86 10.30
CA GLN A 203 -6.76 -6.66 9.40
C GLN A 203 -6.73 -6.10 7.97
N VAL A 204 -6.88 -4.78 7.81
CA VAL A 204 -6.73 -4.11 6.51
C VAL A 204 -5.36 -4.36 5.90
N GLN A 205 -4.27 -4.23 6.65
CA GLN A 205 -2.92 -4.43 6.12
C GLN A 205 -2.69 -5.87 5.63
N HIS A 206 -3.29 -6.87 6.28
CA HIS A 206 -3.29 -8.26 5.82
C HIS A 206 -4.13 -8.42 4.55
N CYS A 207 -5.34 -7.86 4.54
CA CYS A 207 -6.22 -7.86 3.36
C CYS A 207 -5.56 -7.19 2.15
N MET A 208 -4.74 -6.16 2.36
CA MET A 208 -3.95 -5.51 1.31
C MET A 208 -2.92 -6.44 0.65
N ALA A 209 -2.58 -7.60 1.23
CA ALA A 209 -1.75 -8.60 0.57
C ALA A 209 -2.57 -9.54 -0.35
N CYS A 210 -3.90 -9.55 -0.24
CA CYS A 210 -4.77 -10.38 -1.07
C CYS A 210 -5.12 -9.67 -2.38
N HIS A 211 -4.68 -10.22 -3.51
CA HIS A 211 -4.94 -9.63 -4.84
C HIS A 211 -6.43 -9.50 -5.18
N GLN A 212 -7.29 -10.40 -4.67
CA GLN A 212 -8.74 -10.36 -4.94
C GLN A 212 -9.40 -9.15 -4.29
N LEU A 213 -8.93 -8.70 -3.12
CA LEU A 213 -9.52 -7.57 -2.40
C LEU A 213 -9.21 -6.23 -3.05
N TRP A 214 -8.16 -6.15 -3.86
CA TRP A 214 -7.82 -4.93 -4.61
C TRP A 214 -8.82 -4.58 -5.71
N GLN A 215 -9.73 -5.48 -6.08
CA GLN A 215 -10.79 -5.14 -7.03
C GLN A 215 -11.81 -4.14 -6.46
N PHE A 216 -11.92 -4.04 -5.14
CA PHE A 216 -12.84 -3.15 -4.45
C PHE A 216 -12.16 -1.91 -3.94
N LYS A 217 -12.94 -0.82 -3.84
CA LYS A 217 -12.51 0.44 -3.23
C LYS A 217 -11.96 0.26 -1.82
N GLY A 218 -10.98 1.06 -1.45
CA GLY A 218 -10.43 1.07 -0.09
C GLY A 218 -11.47 1.45 0.95
N SER A 219 -12.40 2.34 0.58
CA SER A 219 -13.60 2.65 1.37
C SER A 219 -14.48 1.41 1.58
N THR A 220 -14.75 0.63 0.53
CA THR A 220 -15.51 -0.63 0.62
C THR A 220 -14.81 -1.66 1.50
N LEU A 221 -13.50 -1.86 1.31
CA LEU A 221 -12.71 -2.81 2.10
C LEU A 221 -12.69 -2.45 3.59
N ALA A 222 -12.46 -1.16 3.91
CA ALA A 222 -12.48 -0.66 5.28
C ALA A 222 -13.86 -0.86 5.92
N LEU A 223 -14.94 -0.55 5.18
CA LEU A 223 -16.30 -0.73 5.66
C LEU A 223 -16.64 -2.21 5.89
N ALA A 224 -16.18 -3.12 5.02
CA ALA A 224 -16.40 -4.55 5.17
C ALA A 224 -15.79 -5.10 6.47
N ILE A 225 -14.53 -4.76 6.75
CA ILE A 225 -13.83 -5.17 7.99
C ILE A 225 -14.53 -4.62 9.22
N ILE A 226 -14.87 -3.33 9.21
CA ILE A 226 -15.60 -2.71 10.33
C ILE A 226 -16.97 -3.39 10.53
N THR A 227 -17.68 -3.71 9.44
CA THR A 227 -19.01 -4.33 9.53
C THR A 227 -18.95 -5.74 10.11
N LEU A 228 -17.97 -6.56 9.70
CA LEU A 228 -17.75 -7.90 10.30
C LEU A 228 -17.54 -7.82 11.81
N GLU A 229 -16.77 -6.84 12.26
CA GLU A 229 -16.53 -6.63 13.70
C GLU A 229 -17.75 -6.03 14.41
N LEU A 230 -18.52 -5.14 13.77
CA LEU A 230 -19.74 -4.59 14.34
C LEU A 230 -20.84 -5.66 14.50
N GLU A 231 -20.98 -6.56 13.53
CA GLU A 231 -21.93 -7.68 13.59
C GLU A 231 -21.67 -8.60 14.79
N ALA A 232 -20.40 -8.79 15.14
CA ALA A 232 -20.01 -9.59 16.30
C ALA A 232 -20.23 -8.87 17.64
N LEU A 233 -20.25 -7.53 17.66
CA LEU A 233 -20.13 -6.74 18.89
C LEU A 233 -21.39 -5.94 19.28
N VAL A 234 -22.26 -5.61 18.33
CA VAL A 234 -23.33 -4.62 18.52
C VAL A 234 -24.68 -5.17 18.05
N ALA A 235 -25.72 -5.09 18.90
CA ALA A 235 -27.08 -5.52 18.54
C ALA A 235 -27.73 -4.64 17.46
N ASP A 236 -27.45 -3.33 17.45
CA ASP A 236 -27.97 -2.35 16.49
C ASP A 236 -27.03 -2.09 15.29
N TRP A 237 -26.15 -3.05 14.97
CA TRP A 237 -25.12 -2.90 13.93
C TRP A 237 -25.69 -2.46 12.58
N PHE A 238 -26.89 -2.92 12.23
CA PHE A 238 -27.52 -2.64 10.94
C PHE A 238 -27.83 -1.15 10.73
N SER A 239 -28.29 -0.44 11.76
CA SER A 239 -28.57 0.99 11.68
C SER A 239 -27.29 1.79 11.41
N VAL A 240 -26.23 1.47 12.17
CA VAL A 240 -24.90 2.07 12.05
C VAL A 240 -24.29 1.79 10.68
N PHE A 241 -24.36 0.53 10.25
CA PHE A 241 -23.90 0.09 8.93
C PHE A 241 -24.60 0.86 7.81
N THR A 242 -25.94 0.97 7.84
CA THR A 242 -26.68 1.66 6.77
C THR A 242 -26.39 3.16 6.70
N ASP A 243 -26.09 3.81 7.83
CA ASP A 243 -25.62 5.21 7.82
C ASP A 243 -24.25 5.33 7.17
N LEU A 244 -23.28 4.50 7.57
CA LEU A 244 -21.93 4.49 7.00
C LEU A 244 -21.92 4.13 5.51
N LEU A 245 -22.70 3.13 5.09
CA LEU A 245 -22.81 2.71 3.70
C LEU A 245 -23.34 3.86 2.82
N LYS A 246 -24.36 4.59 3.29
CA LYS A 246 -24.92 5.75 2.58
C LYS A 246 -23.90 6.88 2.45
N LYS A 247 -23.15 7.16 3.52
CA LYS A 247 -22.11 8.20 3.53
C LYS A 247 -20.90 7.84 2.66
N ALA A 248 -20.56 6.55 2.58
CA ALA A 248 -19.43 6.08 1.78
C ALA A 248 -19.75 5.98 0.27
N HIS A 249 -21.02 6.14 -0.13
CA HIS A 249 -21.49 5.95 -1.51
C HIS A 249 -21.08 4.60 -2.13
N VAL A 250 -21.04 3.54 -1.30
CA VAL A 250 -20.66 2.19 -1.71
C VAL A 250 -21.88 1.42 -2.20
N ASP A 251 -21.75 0.75 -3.36
CA ASP A 251 -22.81 -0.11 -3.88
C ASP A 251 -23.00 -1.37 -3.02
N SER A 252 -24.25 -1.75 -2.78
CA SER A 252 -24.56 -2.88 -1.90
C SER A 252 -24.10 -4.22 -2.45
N ALA A 253 -24.09 -4.43 -3.77
CA ALA A 253 -23.64 -5.70 -4.35
C ALA A 253 -22.12 -5.84 -4.23
N ASP A 254 -21.39 -4.78 -4.56
CA ASP A 254 -19.93 -4.73 -4.38
C ASP A 254 -19.52 -4.92 -2.91
N PHE A 255 -20.29 -4.32 -1.99
CA PHE A 255 -20.06 -4.48 -0.55
C PHE A 255 -20.23 -5.93 -0.10
N ILE A 256 -21.35 -6.59 -0.46
CA ILE A 256 -21.62 -7.98 -0.04
C ILE A 256 -20.50 -8.89 -0.54
N HIS A 257 -20.12 -8.75 -1.81
CA HIS A 257 -19.05 -9.56 -2.38
C HIS A 257 -17.69 -9.30 -1.72
N CYS A 258 -17.36 -8.03 -1.45
CA CYS A 258 -16.14 -7.68 -0.72
C CYS A 258 -16.13 -8.30 0.68
N LYS A 259 -17.24 -8.20 1.41
CA LYS A 259 -17.39 -8.75 2.75
C LYS A 259 -17.19 -10.25 2.79
N GLU A 260 -17.78 -11.00 1.86
CA GLU A 260 -17.60 -12.46 1.75
C GLU A 260 -16.12 -12.84 1.54
N ILE A 261 -15.41 -12.15 0.63
CA ILE A 261 -13.99 -12.43 0.38
C ILE A 261 -13.13 -12.07 1.59
N VAL A 262 -13.42 -10.95 2.26
CA VAL A 262 -12.71 -10.56 3.50
C VAL A 262 -12.92 -11.62 4.57
N ASP A 263 -14.16 -12.05 4.77
CA ASP A 263 -14.52 -13.05 5.77
C ASP A 263 -13.80 -14.38 5.52
N GLU A 264 -13.86 -14.90 4.30
CA GLU A 264 -13.14 -16.12 3.90
C GLU A 264 -11.62 -15.97 4.10
N TYR A 265 -11.05 -14.84 3.68
CA TYR A 265 -9.62 -14.57 3.80
C TYR A 265 -9.16 -14.49 5.26
N LEU A 266 -9.87 -13.75 6.12
CA LEU A 266 -9.51 -13.61 7.53
C LEU A 266 -9.66 -14.93 8.28
N HIS A 267 -10.73 -15.70 8.03
CA HIS A 267 -10.87 -17.05 8.60
C HIS A 267 -9.75 -17.98 8.14
N SER A 268 -9.37 -17.95 6.85
CA SER A 268 -8.25 -18.77 6.34
C SER A 268 -6.92 -18.47 7.06
N LEU A 269 -6.72 -17.21 7.46
CA LEU A 269 -5.54 -16.77 8.19
C LEU A 269 -5.58 -17.30 9.64
N GLU A 270 -6.75 -17.28 10.29
CA GLU A 270 -6.96 -17.86 11.63
C GLU A 270 -6.75 -19.38 11.65
N PHE A 271 -7.25 -20.13 10.64
CA PHE A 271 -7.09 -21.59 10.54
C PHE A 271 -5.66 -22.05 10.24
N SER A 272 -4.80 -21.17 9.72
CA SER A 272 -3.38 -21.47 9.50
C SER A 272 -2.54 -21.53 10.80
N LEU A 273 -3.15 -21.21 11.95
CA LEU A 273 -2.54 -21.24 13.28
C LEU A 273 -3.02 -22.49 14.06
N PRO A 274 -2.12 -23.23 14.74
CA PRO A 274 -2.49 -24.50 15.40
C PRO A 274 -3.48 -24.29 16.56
N ALA A 275 -4.47 -25.20 16.64
CA ALA A 275 -5.70 -25.12 17.44
C ALA A 275 -5.58 -24.98 18.98
N ASN A 276 -4.37 -24.93 19.55
CA ASN A 276 -4.15 -24.87 21.02
C ASN A 276 -3.46 -23.57 21.46
N ALA A 277 -3.41 -22.57 20.60
CA ALA A 277 -2.70 -21.32 20.84
C ALA A 277 -3.74 -20.22 21.15
N VAL A 278 -4.08 -20.03 22.42
CA VAL A 278 -4.82 -18.84 22.88
C VAL A 278 -3.88 -17.65 22.75
N TYR A 279 -3.91 -17.02 21.57
CA TYR A 279 -3.35 -15.70 21.35
C TYR A 279 -4.50 -14.85 20.80
N ILE A 280 -4.91 -13.82 21.56
CA ILE A 280 -5.24 -12.53 20.95
C ILE A 280 -4.18 -12.32 19.86
N LEU A 281 -4.50 -11.93 18.62
CA LEU A 281 -3.49 -11.62 17.59
C LEU A 281 -2.32 -10.78 18.19
N ASP A 282 -1.31 -11.47 18.70
CA ASP A 282 -0.19 -10.94 19.45
C ASP A 282 1.02 -11.25 18.59
N GLY A 283 1.42 -10.20 17.87
CA GLY A 283 2.14 -10.24 16.61
C GLY A 283 3.65 -10.38 16.77
N SER A 284 4.14 -11.42 17.45
CA SER A 284 5.58 -11.69 17.51
C SER A 284 6.01 -13.13 17.19
N GLN A 285 5.09 -14.04 16.81
CA GLN A 285 5.45 -15.45 16.55
C GLN A 285 4.92 -16.09 15.26
N ILE A 286 4.63 -15.31 14.20
CA ILE A 286 4.44 -15.91 12.87
C ILE A 286 5.66 -15.61 11.99
N GLN A 287 6.79 -16.22 12.38
CA GLN A 287 7.81 -16.58 11.42
C GLN A 287 8.46 -17.89 11.83
N GLN A 288 8.15 -18.96 11.09
CA GLN A 288 9.09 -20.00 10.64
C GLN A 288 8.32 -21.20 10.11
N GLN A 289 8.16 -21.29 8.79
CA GLN A 289 8.54 -22.52 8.09
C GLN A 289 9.34 -22.16 6.84
N HIS A 290 10.66 -22.40 6.98
CA HIS A 290 11.74 -22.31 6.00
C HIS A 290 12.00 -20.93 5.38
N TRP A 291 13.16 -20.35 5.67
CA TRP A 291 14.20 -19.93 4.72
C TRP A 291 15.33 -19.28 5.54
N SER A 292 16.31 -20.09 5.93
CA SER A 292 17.50 -19.65 6.65
C SER A 292 18.44 -18.86 5.71
N PRO A 293 18.89 -17.64 6.05
CA PRO A 293 19.94 -16.94 5.30
C PRO A 293 21.38 -17.40 5.63
N SER A 294 21.55 -18.53 6.33
CA SER A 294 22.80 -18.89 7.01
C SER A 294 23.87 -19.56 6.14
N LEU A 295 23.69 -19.66 4.81
CA LEU A 295 24.70 -20.24 3.91
C LEU A 295 25.52 -19.23 3.08
N HIS A 296 25.16 -17.93 3.04
CA HIS A 296 25.93 -16.95 2.26
C HIS A 296 27.03 -16.22 3.03
N ARG A 297 27.13 -16.40 4.36
CA ARG A 297 28.12 -15.67 5.19
C ARG A 297 29.52 -16.32 5.23
N ARG A 298 29.77 -17.45 4.55
CA ARG A 298 31.09 -18.16 4.58
C ARG A 298 31.90 -18.18 3.27
N LEU A 299 31.43 -17.57 2.18
CA LEU A 299 32.21 -17.49 0.93
C LEU A 299 32.67 -16.08 0.53
N ALA A 300 32.25 -15.03 1.25
CA ALA A 300 32.66 -13.64 0.98
C ALA A 300 34.01 -13.22 1.62
N ARG A 301 34.86 -14.19 2.00
CA ARG A 301 36.25 -13.95 2.44
C ARG A 301 37.22 -14.85 1.69
N ARG A 302 37.15 -14.89 0.36
CA ARG A 302 38.30 -15.26 -0.47
C ARG A 302 38.12 -14.80 -1.91
N GLY A 303 38.90 -13.80 -2.30
CA GLY A 303 39.17 -13.47 -3.69
C GLY A 303 38.19 -12.49 -4.33
N ARG A 304 38.59 -11.22 -4.42
CA ARG A 304 38.37 -10.40 -5.62
C ARG A 304 39.57 -9.49 -5.81
N GLY A 305 40.55 -10.03 -6.55
CA GLY A 305 41.35 -9.23 -7.44
C GLY A 305 40.54 -8.95 -8.70
N ASP A 306 40.64 -7.70 -9.14
CA ASP A 306 40.46 -7.15 -10.48
C ASP A 306 39.88 -8.06 -11.60
N LYS A 307 38.67 -7.69 -12.04
CA LYS A 307 38.00 -7.89 -13.36
C LYS A 307 36.50 -8.03 -13.13
N ASP A 308 35.73 -6.99 -13.45
CA ASP A 308 34.79 -7.10 -14.58
C ASP A 308 34.17 -5.73 -14.88
N ARG A 309 34.55 -5.17 -16.04
CA ARG A 309 34.06 -3.89 -16.57
C ARG A 309 33.10 -4.11 -17.75
N GLY A 310 32.60 -5.34 -17.91
CA GLY A 310 31.83 -5.77 -19.09
C GLY A 310 30.34 -6.08 -18.85
N GLU A 311 29.90 -6.35 -17.61
CA GLU A 311 28.49 -6.75 -17.34
C GLU A 311 27.56 -5.58 -16.98
N LEU A 312 28.06 -4.34 -16.97
CA LEU A 312 27.25 -3.18 -16.59
C LEU A 312 26.26 -2.78 -17.70
N ASP A 313 26.54 -3.09 -18.96
CA ASP A 313 25.81 -2.54 -20.11
C ASP A 313 24.47 -3.25 -20.37
N ASP A 314 24.39 -4.56 -20.16
CA ASP A 314 23.16 -5.35 -20.39
C ASP A 314 22.01 -5.02 -19.40
N TYR A 315 22.33 -4.39 -18.26
CA TYR A 315 21.32 -3.93 -17.30
C TYR A 315 20.65 -2.61 -17.72
N TYR A 316 21.35 -1.75 -18.47
CA TYR A 316 20.82 -0.45 -18.92
C TYR A 316 19.81 -0.58 -20.07
N ASP A 317 19.90 -1.62 -20.89
CA ASP A 317 19.00 -1.78 -22.04
C ASP A 317 17.57 -2.17 -21.65
N GLY A 318 17.38 -2.84 -20.50
CA GLY A 318 16.04 -3.19 -20.00
C GLY A 318 15.17 -1.97 -19.64
N PHE A 319 15.80 -0.83 -19.33
CA PHE A 319 15.08 0.42 -19.04
C PHE A 319 14.78 1.23 -20.30
N ARG A 320 15.47 0.98 -21.43
CA ARG A 320 15.28 1.71 -22.69
C ARG A 320 13.87 1.53 -23.26
N GLN A 321 13.28 0.35 -23.06
CA GLN A 321 11.89 0.05 -23.46
C GLN A 321 10.82 0.83 -22.66
N LEU A 322 11.18 1.52 -21.57
CA LEU A 322 10.29 2.45 -20.86
C LEU A 322 10.34 3.89 -21.43
N TYR A 323 11.30 4.18 -22.32
CA TYR A 323 11.55 5.48 -22.95
C TYR A 323 11.12 5.55 -24.42
N SER A 324 10.49 4.52 -24.99
CA SER A 324 9.84 4.66 -26.30
C SER A 324 8.59 5.50 -26.14
N GLU A 325 8.75 6.81 -26.32
CA GLU A 325 7.66 7.71 -26.72
C GLU A 325 6.94 7.08 -27.92
N GLU A 326 5.61 7.15 -27.90
CA GLU A 326 4.75 6.84 -29.04
C GLU A 326 5.01 7.86 -30.16
N ALA A 327 6.09 7.66 -30.91
CA ALA A 327 6.25 8.25 -32.23
C ALA A 327 5.32 7.48 -33.18
N ASN A 328 4.15 8.06 -33.41
CA ASN A 328 3.15 7.62 -34.37
C ASN A 328 3.77 7.51 -35.78
N PRO A 329 3.86 6.32 -36.42
CA PRO A 329 4.43 6.19 -37.75
C PRO A 329 3.31 6.14 -38.79
N GLU A 330 2.43 7.16 -38.84
CA GLU A 330 1.41 7.29 -39.87
C GLU A 330 1.17 8.75 -40.25
N ALA A 331 2.16 9.40 -40.86
CA ALA A 331 1.97 10.51 -41.80
C ALA A 331 3.32 11.00 -42.31
N GLU A 332 3.97 10.26 -43.22
CA GLU A 332 4.90 10.85 -44.20
C GLU A 332 5.29 9.80 -45.25
N ALA A 333 4.30 9.46 -46.08
CA ALA A 333 4.52 8.66 -47.28
C ALA A 333 3.74 9.26 -48.46
N VAL A 334 3.90 10.55 -48.72
CA VAL A 334 3.59 11.15 -50.02
C VAL A 334 4.52 12.34 -50.25
N PHE A 335 5.66 12.12 -50.92
CA PHE A 335 5.97 12.72 -52.21
C PHE A 335 7.42 12.39 -52.59
N ASN A 336 7.50 11.71 -53.74
CA ASN A 336 8.72 11.32 -54.41
C ASN A 336 9.45 12.51 -55.03
N ALA A 337 10.75 12.27 -55.22
CA ALA A 337 11.56 12.64 -56.37
C ALA A 337 12.20 14.05 -56.42
N GLU A 338 13.53 13.98 -56.43
CA GLU A 338 14.41 14.44 -57.50
C GLU A 338 15.40 15.60 -57.23
N GLN A 339 16.65 15.28 -57.58
CA GLN A 339 17.71 16.13 -58.12
C GLN A 339 18.75 16.79 -57.18
N LYS A 340 19.93 16.15 -57.19
CA LYS A 340 21.25 16.71 -57.54
C LYS A 340 21.67 18.06 -56.93
N GLY A 341 22.62 17.96 -56.01
CA GLY A 341 23.97 18.54 -56.22
C GLY A 341 24.25 19.93 -55.65
N VAL A 342 25.51 20.06 -55.22
CA VAL A 342 26.33 21.29 -55.09
C VAL A 342 26.39 21.96 -53.70
N SER A 343 27.52 21.67 -53.04
CA SER A 343 28.50 22.59 -52.43
C SER A 343 28.02 23.78 -51.56
N CYS A 344 28.52 23.80 -50.31
CA CYS A 344 28.64 25.00 -49.46
C CYS A 344 29.42 26.14 -50.17
N PRO A 345 29.28 27.41 -49.74
CA PRO A 345 30.16 27.92 -48.64
C PRO A 345 29.49 28.97 -47.69
N PRO A 346 30.20 29.43 -46.64
CA PRO A 346 29.64 30.14 -45.48
C PRO A 346 29.78 31.67 -45.58
N LEU A 347 29.01 32.42 -44.77
CA LEU A 347 29.23 33.86 -44.58
C LEU A 347 29.19 34.25 -43.09
N HIS A 348 30.29 34.87 -42.68
CA HIS A 348 30.56 35.50 -41.38
C HIS A 348 29.73 36.80 -41.14
N PRO A 349 29.75 37.37 -39.92
CA PRO A 349 28.80 38.38 -39.46
C PRO A 349 29.30 39.84 -39.61
N ALA A 350 28.38 40.81 -39.56
CA ALA A 350 28.58 42.18 -39.04
C ALA A 350 27.21 42.87 -38.84
N VAL A 351 26.84 43.23 -37.61
CA VAL A 351 26.93 44.59 -37.02
C VAL A 351 26.07 45.64 -37.76
N HIS A 352 24.98 46.06 -37.12
CA HIS A 352 24.74 47.45 -36.76
C HIS A 352 23.85 47.56 -35.52
#